data_AF-A0A1Q7T8Z4-F1
#
_entry.id   AF-A0A1Q7T8Z4-F1
#
_cell.length_a   1.000
_cell.length_b   1.000
_cell.length_c   1.000
_cell.angle_alpha   90.00
_cell.angle_beta   90.00
_cell.angle_gamma   90.00
#
_symmetry.space_group_name_H-M   'P 1'
#
loop_
_entity.id
_entity.type
_entity.pdbx_description
1 polymer ?
#
loop_
_entity_poly.entity_id
_entity_poly.type
_entity_poly.pdbx_seq_one_letter_code
_entity_poly.pdbx_strand_id
1 'polypeptide(L)'
;MAALLAAPALLVLMLSLPAAAKTITYNPQTIYFTYCYSHPPAERIASGDTVITKTRDASNDAFRPTMKTIAEGNLDLSRVNPQTGPFYVEGAEPGDTLKVHLDKVTPNRDWGWGGAIPYFGALAPEYKTMMVTPPVQDTLFIWQLDRSRNVAVLNMPKSKIGRVEVPIRGFFGTIGTAPYGKECISSLVPGTHGANMDFNEVVEGVTMYFPVFERGALFMIGDGHAAQGDGEIMGAAIETSFDVQFTVEVIKGKKIDWPRLENRQYIMSIGSTRP
;
A
#
# COMPACT_ATOMS: atom_id res chain seq x y z
N MET A 1 26.66 -62.59 -28.04
CA MET A 1 25.54 -61.86 -27.40
C MET A 1 26.00 -61.43 -26.02
N ALA A 2 26.43 -60.17 -25.87
CA ALA A 2 26.80 -59.59 -24.58
C ALA A 2 25.62 -58.73 -24.11
N ALA A 3 25.03 -59.10 -22.96
CA ALA A 3 23.94 -58.34 -22.35
C ALA A 3 24.51 -57.18 -21.53
N LEU A 4 24.27 -55.95 -21.98
CA LEU A 4 24.48 -54.75 -21.18
C LEU A 4 23.35 -54.66 -20.13
N LEU A 5 23.72 -54.79 -18.85
CA LEU A 5 22.85 -54.44 -17.72
C LEU A 5 22.92 -52.92 -17.51
N ALA A 6 21.84 -52.22 -17.84
CA ALA A 6 21.67 -50.81 -17.50
C ALA A 6 21.23 -50.69 -16.03
N ALA A 7 22.02 -49.99 -15.22
CA ALA A 7 21.67 -49.66 -13.85
C ALA A 7 20.64 -48.51 -13.83
N PRO A 8 19.62 -48.52 -12.96
CA PRO A 8 18.65 -47.44 -12.86
C PRO A 8 19.29 -46.23 -12.18
N ALA A 9 19.21 -45.06 -12.82
CA ALA A 9 19.58 -43.79 -12.20
C ALA A 9 18.58 -43.47 -11.08
N LEU A 10 19.02 -43.54 -9.83
CA LEU A 10 18.28 -43.05 -8.68
C LEU A 10 18.22 -41.52 -8.77
N LEU A 11 17.07 -40.98 -9.19
CA LEU A 11 16.79 -39.56 -9.09
C LEU A 11 16.46 -39.25 -7.62
N VAL A 12 17.47 -38.82 -6.87
CA VAL A 12 17.28 -38.35 -5.49
C VAL A 12 16.61 -36.98 -5.56
N LEU A 13 15.30 -36.95 -5.36
CA LEU A 13 14.55 -35.72 -5.12
C LEU A 13 15.01 -35.17 -3.75
N MET A 14 16.01 -34.28 -3.74
CA MET A 14 16.35 -33.55 -2.52
C MET A 14 15.19 -32.59 -2.21
N LEU A 15 14.27 -33.05 -1.37
CA LEU A 15 13.32 -32.20 -0.68
C LEU A 15 14.11 -31.31 0.28
N SER A 16 14.53 -30.13 -0.17
CA SER A 16 15.06 -29.12 0.74
C SER A 16 13.95 -28.75 1.72
N LEU A 17 14.17 -28.99 3.00
CA LEU A 17 13.31 -28.47 4.05
C LEU A 17 13.17 -26.96 3.84
N PRO A 18 11.95 -26.39 3.93
CA PRO A 18 11.79 -24.95 3.84
C PRO A 18 12.68 -24.30 4.90
N ALA A 19 13.47 -23.31 4.47
CA ALA A 19 14.28 -22.52 5.40
C ALA A 19 13.38 -21.93 6.49
N ALA A 20 13.86 -21.88 7.72
CA ALA A 20 13.09 -21.30 8.82
C ALA A 20 12.73 -19.84 8.48
N ALA A 21 11.46 -19.48 8.70
CA ALA A 21 10.96 -18.12 8.55
C ALA A 21 11.79 -17.13 9.39
N LYS A 22 12.11 -15.97 8.82
CA LYS A 22 12.93 -14.93 9.44
C LYS A 22 12.14 -13.65 9.62
N THR A 23 12.58 -12.85 10.58
CA THR A 23 12.16 -11.44 10.70
C THR A 23 13.26 -10.55 10.13
N ILE A 24 12.89 -9.68 9.19
CA ILE A 24 13.80 -8.82 8.44
C ILE A 24 13.44 -7.36 8.77
N THR A 25 14.39 -6.59 9.26
CA THR A 25 14.22 -5.15 9.42
C THR A 25 14.76 -4.44 8.18
N TYR A 26 13.87 -3.80 7.42
CA TYR A 26 14.23 -3.07 6.21
C TYR A 26 14.04 -1.56 6.42
N ASN A 27 15.10 -0.78 6.18
CA ASN A 27 15.06 0.67 6.19
C ASN A 27 15.03 1.19 4.75
N PRO A 28 13.94 1.82 4.28
CA PRO A 28 13.80 2.22 2.88
C PRO A 28 14.94 3.13 2.40
N GLN A 29 15.64 2.70 1.34
CA GLN A 29 16.71 3.49 0.68
C GLN A 29 16.24 4.11 -0.64
N THR A 30 15.43 3.36 -1.38
CA THR A 30 14.86 3.75 -2.67
C THR A 30 13.35 3.85 -2.54
N ILE A 31 12.77 4.83 -3.22
CA ILE A 31 11.34 5.08 -3.25
C ILE A 31 10.91 5.12 -4.70
N TYR A 32 9.80 4.47 -4.99
CA TYR A 32 9.15 4.50 -6.30
C TYR A 32 7.76 5.11 -6.18
N PHE A 33 7.26 5.64 -7.30
CA PHE A 33 5.92 6.21 -7.43
C PHE A 33 5.07 5.41 -8.41
N THR A 34 5.53 4.20 -8.72
CA THR A 34 4.95 3.27 -9.69
C THR A 34 5.06 1.84 -9.16
N TYR A 35 4.16 0.98 -9.61
CA TYR A 35 4.28 -0.47 -9.52
C TYR A 35 4.79 -0.96 -10.87
N CYS A 36 5.99 -1.53 -10.90
CA CYS A 36 6.60 -1.93 -12.16
C CYS A 36 7.46 -3.19 -12.06
N TYR A 37 7.39 -4.02 -13.10
CA TYR A 37 8.26 -5.19 -13.28
C TYR A 37 9.76 -4.84 -13.26
N SER A 38 10.14 -3.69 -13.82
CA SER A 38 11.54 -3.32 -14.03
C SER A 38 12.23 -2.73 -12.80
N HIS A 39 11.50 -2.46 -11.71
CA HIS A 39 12.09 -1.96 -10.48
C HIS A 39 13.04 -2.99 -9.88
N PRO A 40 14.30 -2.63 -9.62
CA PRO A 40 15.20 -3.47 -8.84
C PRO A 40 14.56 -3.83 -7.48
N PRO A 41 14.61 -5.11 -7.07
CA PRO A 41 14.21 -5.49 -5.72
C PRO A 41 15.00 -4.70 -4.68
N ALA A 42 14.28 -4.13 -3.73
CA ALA A 42 14.87 -3.46 -2.58
C ALA A 42 15.35 -4.46 -1.52
N GLU A 43 14.66 -5.59 -1.41
CA GLU A 43 15.02 -6.71 -0.54
C GLU A 43 14.47 -8.02 -1.12
N ARG A 44 15.14 -9.13 -0.84
CA ARG A 44 14.69 -10.50 -1.16
C ARG A 44 14.25 -11.21 0.11
N ILE A 45 13.01 -11.68 0.12
CA ILE A 45 12.38 -12.34 1.26
C ILE A 45 11.80 -13.69 0.83
N ALA A 46 11.66 -14.64 1.75
CA ALA A 46 11.07 -15.95 1.48
C ALA A 46 9.61 -16.04 1.94
N SER A 47 8.86 -17.00 1.40
CA SER A 47 7.55 -17.35 1.94
C SER A 47 7.67 -17.75 3.42
N GLY A 48 6.87 -17.12 4.27
CA GLY A 48 6.88 -17.23 5.72
C GLY A 48 7.62 -16.10 6.44
N ASP A 49 8.45 -15.31 5.74
CA ASP A 49 9.20 -14.22 6.36
C ASP A 49 8.29 -13.05 6.78
N THR A 50 8.71 -12.39 7.85
CA THR A 50 8.12 -11.15 8.37
C THR A 50 9.06 -9.99 8.07
N VAL A 51 8.53 -8.87 7.57
CA VAL A 51 9.27 -7.63 7.35
C VAL A 51 8.80 -6.56 8.32
N ILE A 52 9.73 -5.88 8.96
CA ILE A 52 9.52 -4.68 9.76
C ILE A 52 10.12 -3.50 8.99
N THR A 53 9.30 -2.53 8.62
CA THR A 53 9.74 -1.35 7.87
C THR A 53 8.89 -0.12 8.20
N LYS A 54 9.06 0.95 7.44
CA LYS A 54 8.32 2.20 7.60
C LYS A 54 7.98 2.80 6.24
N THR A 55 6.95 3.63 6.19
CA THR A 55 6.52 4.35 4.99
C THR A 55 6.69 5.86 5.17
N ARG A 56 6.76 6.58 4.04
CA ARG A 56 6.52 8.03 4.02
C ARG A 56 5.01 8.30 3.92
N ASP A 57 4.61 9.54 4.16
CA ASP A 57 3.23 9.95 3.88
C ASP A 57 2.96 10.11 2.36
N ALA A 58 1.69 10.21 1.99
CA ALA A 58 1.22 10.38 0.60
C ALA A 58 1.85 11.56 -0.15
N SER A 59 2.23 12.63 0.56
CA SER A 59 2.84 13.82 -0.04
C SER A 59 4.32 13.64 -0.35
N ASN A 60 4.88 12.47 -0.05
CA ASN A 60 6.32 12.24 -0.05
C ASN A 60 7.04 13.23 0.89
N ASP A 61 6.44 13.44 2.06
CA ASP A 61 6.92 14.31 3.16
C ASP A 61 7.09 15.78 2.74
N ALA A 62 6.27 16.27 1.81
CA ALA A 62 6.33 17.65 1.33
C ALA A 62 5.85 18.67 2.37
N PHE A 63 4.96 18.28 3.28
CA PHE A 63 4.32 19.18 4.23
C PHE A 63 4.99 19.25 5.60
N ARG A 64 4.71 20.33 6.34
CA ARG A 64 5.11 20.53 7.73
C ARG A 64 3.90 21.05 8.54
N PRO A 65 3.83 20.80 9.87
CA PRO A 65 2.70 21.23 10.70
C PRO A 65 2.41 22.75 10.70
N THR A 66 3.40 23.56 10.33
CA THR A 66 3.27 25.02 10.26
C THR A 66 2.52 25.50 9.01
N MET A 67 2.48 24.69 7.96
CA MET A 67 1.83 25.02 6.69
C MET A 67 0.30 25.05 6.82
N LYS A 68 -0.35 25.69 5.85
CA LYS A 68 -1.78 26.00 5.78
C LYS A 68 -2.36 25.78 4.38
N THR A 69 -1.54 25.72 3.34
CA THR A 69 -2.00 25.42 1.97
C THR A 69 -1.18 24.31 1.32
N ILE A 70 -1.77 23.66 0.32
CA ILE A 70 -1.13 22.66 -0.54
C ILE A 70 0.01 23.32 -1.33
N ALA A 71 -0.20 24.56 -1.81
CA ALA A 71 0.82 25.29 -2.54
C ALA A 71 2.12 25.53 -1.74
N GLU A 72 2.05 25.73 -0.42
CA GLU A 72 3.26 25.90 0.42
C GLU A 72 4.18 24.67 0.42
N GLY A 73 3.63 23.48 0.25
CA GLY A 73 4.40 22.23 0.16
C GLY A 73 4.96 21.95 -1.22
N ASN A 74 4.56 22.70 -2.26
CA ASN A 74 4.86 22.39 -3.66
C ASN A 74 4.56 20.92 -4.02
N LEU A 75 3.36 20.43 -3.64
CA LEU A 75 2.95 19.05 -3.85
C LEU A 75 3.04 18.67 -5.34
N ASP A 76 3.91 17.70 -5.65
CA ASP A 76 4.07 17.16 -6.99
C ASP A 76 3.22 15.89 -7.12
N LEU A 77 2.06 16.00 -7.78
CA LEU A 77 1.14 14.89 -8.00
C LEU A 77 1.73 13.76 -8.87
N SER A 78 2.87 13.96 -9.54
CA SER A 78 3.60 12.88 -10.21
C SER A 78 4.47 12.05 -9.27
N ARG A 79 4.63 12.51 -8.02
CA ARG A 79 5.50 11.94 -6.98
C ARG A 79 4.80 11.82 -5.62
N VAL A 80 3.49 11.59 -5.64
CA VAL A 80 2.71 11.22 -4.44
C VAL A 80 2.64 9.70 -4.30
N ASN A 81 2.20 9.26 -3.12
CA ASN A 81 2.06 7.86 -2.72
C ASN A 81 3.37 7.08 -2.90
N PRO A 82 4.47 7.54 -2.26
CA PRO A 82 5.76 6.86 -2.30
C PRO A 82 5.65 5.42 -1.77
N GLN A 83 6.14 4.48 -2.57
CA GLN A 83 6.08 3.05 -2.28
C GLN A 83 7.36 2.55 -1.60
N THR A 84 7.19 1.79 -0.53
CA THR A 84 8.24 1.01 0.12
C THR A 84 8.31 -0.38 -0.49
N GLY A 85 9.50 -0.76 -0.98
CA GLY A 85 9.73 -1.97 -1.76
C GLY A 85 10.44 -1.65 -3.08
N PRO A 86 10.40 -2.52 -4.10
CA PRO A 86 9.71 -3.82 -4.11
C PRO A 86 10.42 -4.90 -3.30
N PHE A 87 9.63 -5.68 -2.56
CA PHE A 87 10.06 -6.90 -1.92
C PHE A 87 9.91 -8.05 -2.90
N TYR A 88 11.02 -8.69 -3.27
CA TYR A 88 11.01 -9.87 -4.12
C TYR A 88 10.82 -11.11 -3.25
N VAL A 89 9.70 -11.81 -3.45
CA VAL A 89 9.32 -13.00 -2.68
C VAL A 89 9.82 -14.25 -3.40
N GLU A 90 10.83 -14.91 -2.84
CA GLU A 90 11.46 -16.10 -3.42
C GLU A 90 10.44 -17.20 -3.70
N GLY A 91 10.50 -17.75 -4.91
CA GLY A 91 9.63 -18.84 -5.35
C GLY A 91 8.20 -18.43 -5.74
N ALA A 92 7.83 -17.14 -5.65
CA ALA A 92 6.60 -16.63 -6.24
C ALA A 92 6.72 -16.57 -7.77
N GLU A 93 5.81 -17.24 -8.48
CA GLU A 93 5.78 -17.30 -9.95
C GLU A 93 4.40 -16.87 -10.48
N PRO A 94 4.32 -16.38 -11.74
CA PRO A 94 3.04 -16.01 -12.34
C PRO A 94 1.97 -17.12 -12.23
N GLY A 95 0.78 -16.75 -11.74
CA GLY A 95 -0.33 -17.69 -11.49
C GLY A 95 -0.44 -18.17 -10.04
N ASP A 96 0.53 -17.86 -9.19
CA ASP A 96 0.40 -17.98 -7.74
C ASP A 96 -0.45 -16.86 -7.14
N THR A 97 -0.78 -16.98 -5.86
CA THR A 97 -1.31 -15.88 -5.03
C THR A 97 -0.30 -15.53 -3.95
N LEU A 98 0.02 -14.24 -3.81
CA LEU A 98 0.76 -13.73 -2.67
C LEU A 98 -0.23 -13.40 -1.55
N LYS A 99 -0.06 -14.04 -0.40
CA LYS A 99 -0.78 -13.75 0.84
C LYS A 99 0.08 -12.84 1.71
N VAL A 100 -0.49 -11.75 2.21
CA VAL A 100 0.20 -10.76 3.05
C VAL A 100 -0.65 -10.50 4.29
N HIS A 101 -0.15 -10.89 5.45
CA HIS A 101 -0.77 -10.57 6.73
C HIS A 101 -0.18 -9.28 7.29
N LEU A 102 -1.04 -8.32 7.67
CA LEU A 102 -0.60 -7.06 8.29
C LEU A 102 -0.51 -7.24 9.80
N ASP A 103 0.67 -7.57 10.31
CA ASP A 103 0.91 -7.84 11.73
C ASP A 103 0.79 -6.58 12.59
N LYS A 104 1.28 -5.44 12.08
CA LYS A 104 1.26 -4.15 12.79
C LYS A 104 1.14 -2.99 11.82
N VAL A 105 0.23 -2.05 12.10
CA VAL A 105 0.03 -0.82 11.30
C VAL A 105 -0.13 0.36 12.26
N THR A 106 0.95 1.12 12.50
CA THR A 106 0.94 2.19 13.51
C THR A 106 1.53 3.50 12.97
N PRO A 107 0.86 4.66 13.15
CA PRO A 107 1.45 5.96 12.85
C PRO A 107 2.73 6.20 13.66
N ASN A 108 3.82 6.54 12.98
CA ASN A 108 5.12 6.74 13.62
C ASN A 108 5.46 8.21 13.93
N ARG A 109 4.56 9.13 13.61
CA ARG A 109 4.61 10.55 14.00
C ARG A 109 3.31 11.01 14.69
N ASP A 110 3.33 12.21 15.25
CA ASP A 110 2.26 12.81 16.06
C ASP A 110 1.38 13.81 15.30
N TRP A 111 1.47 13.83 13.97
CA TRP A 111 0.64 14.66 13.12
C TRP A 111 0.38 13.99 11.76
N GLY A 112 -0.71 14.38 11.11
CA GLY A 112 -1.03 14.00 9.74
C GLY A 112 -1.58 15.19 8.96
N TRP A 113 -1.76 15.02 7.66
CA TRP A 113 -2.36 16.06 6.82
C TRP A 113 -3.56 15.52 6.05
N GLY A 114 -4.55 16.37 5.82
CA GLY A 114 -5.53 16.18 4.76
C GLY A 114 -5.66 17.50 4.01
N GLY A 115 -6.39 17.55 2.91
CA GLY A 115 -6.51 18.82 2.20
C GLY A 115 -7.51 18.84 1.08
N ALA A 116 -8.04 20.04 0.82
CA ALA A 116 -8.78 20.33 -0.38
C ALA A 116 -7.77 20.74 -1.46
N ILE A 117 -7.45 19.79 -2.35
CA ILE A 117 -6.47 19.98 -3.41
C ILE A 117 -7.18 20.54 -4.65
N PRO A 118 -6.76 21.71 -5.18
CA PRO A 118 -7.34 22.24 -6.41
C PRO A 118 -7.28 21.22 -7.55
N TYR A 119 -8.41 21.02 -8.22
CA TYR A 119 -8.59 20.08 -9.33
C TYR A 119 -8.46 18.58 -9.02
N PHE A 120 -8.60 18.20 -7.76
CA PHE A 120 -8.51 16.80 -7.32
C PHE A 120 -9.53 16.48 -6.23
N GLY A 121 -10.05 15.25 -6.22
CA GLY A 121 -11.13 14.80 -5.33
C GLY A 121 -12.51 14.79 -5.98
N ALA A 122 -13.45 14.06 -5.39
CA ALA A 122 -14.78 13.82 -5.96
C ALA A 122 -15.66 15.08 -6.04
N LEU A 123 -15.41 16.06 -5.18
CA LEU A 123 -16.15 17.32 -5.11
C LEU A 123 -15.41 18.50 -5.76
N ALA A 124 -14.37 18.23 -6.56
CA ALA A 124 -13.63 19.23 -7.30
C ALA A 124 -13.78 19.01 -8.82
N PRO A 125 -13.75 20.08 -9.64
CA PRO A 125 -13.61 19.91 -11.08
C PRO A 125 -12.23 19.30 -11.38
N GLU A 126 -12.15 18.13 -12.02
CA GLU A 126 -10.86 17.53 -12.41
C GLU A 126 -10.72 17.41 -13.93
N TYR A 127 -9.56 16.97 -14.41
CA TYR A 127 -9.29 16.80 -15.85
C TYR A 127 -10.25 15.81 -16.54
N LYS A 128 -10.89 14.91 -15.80
CA LYS A 128 -11.91 13.97 -16.31
C LYS A 128 -13.35 14.42 -16.09
N THR A 129 -13.58 15.37 -15.20
CA THR A 129 -14.88 16.01 -14.93
C THR A 129 -14.76 17.50 -15.15
N MET A 130 -14.39 17.88 -16.39
CA MET A 130 -14.14 19.27 -16.73
C MET A 130 -15.41 20.12 -16.55
N MET A 131 -15.43 20.94 -15.51
CA MET A 131 -16.46 21.93 -15.26
C MET A 131 -15.87 23.33 -15.36
N VAL A 132 -16.70 24.32 -15.70
CA VAL A 132 -16.30 25.74 -15.74
C VAL A 132 -16.31 26.41 -14.37
N THR A 133 -16.72 25.69 -13.33
CA THR A 133 -16.71 26.16 -11.94
C THR A 133 -15.27 26.33 -11.45
N PRO A 134 -14.97 27.37 -10.63
CA PRO A 134 -13.67 27.48 -9.97
C PRO A 134 -13.31 26.21 -9.18
N PRO A 135 -12.02 25.89 -9.02
CA PRO A 135 -11.59 24.77 -8.19
C PRO A 135 -11.95 25.00 -6.72
N VAL A 136 -11.91 23.92 -5.92
CA VAL A 136 -11.97 24.02 -4.47
C VAL A 136 -10.86 24.92 -3.94
N GLN A 137 -11.13 25.60 -2.82
CA GLN A 137 -10.14 26.46 -2.18
C GLN A 137 -8.95 25.62 -1.69
N ASP A 138 -7.74 25.97 -2.14
CA ASP A 138 -6.49 25.39 -1.64
C ASP A 138 -6.43 25.50 -0.11
N THR A 139 -6.52 24.34 0.55
CA THR A 139 -6.54 24.25 2.01
C THR A 139 -5.79 23.00 2.46
N LEU A 140 -4.83 23.18 3.37
CA LEU A 140 -4.16 22.09 4.08
C LEU A 140 -4.68 22.03 5.52
N PHE A 141 -5.18 20.85 5.92
CA PHE A 141 -5.61 20.54 7.26
C PHE A 141 -4.52 19.75 7.98
N ILE A 142 -3.89 20.36 8.99
CA ILE A 142 -2.92 19.68 9.85
C ILE A 142 -3.67 19.08 11.06
N TRP A 143 -3.65 17.76 11.13
CA TRP A 143 -4.24 16.98 12.21
C TRP A 143 -3.17 16.66 13.25
N GLN A 144 -3.49 16.82 14.54
CA GLN A 144 -2.66 16.30 15.63
C GLN A 144 -3.09 14.87 15.95
N LEU A 145 -2.14 13.94 16.01
CA LEU A 145 -2.39 12.54 16.34
C LEU A 145 -2.08 12.31 17.81
N ASP A 146 -3.12 12.29 18.65
CA ASP A 146 -3.00 11.89 20.04
C ASP A 146 -2.99 10.37 20.13
N ARG A 147 -1.80 9.79 19.98
CA ARG A 147 -1.58 8.34 20.00
C ARG A 147 -1.88 7.70 21.36
N SER A 148 -1.91 8.48 22.44
CA SER A 148 -2.26 7.97 23.77
C SER A 148 -3.76 7.74 23.92
N ARG A 149 -4.56 8.63 23.32
CA ARG A 149 -6.03 8.55 23.28
C ARG A 149 -6.56 7.86 22.02
N ASN A 150 -5.69 7.52 21.09
CA ASN A 150 -6.00 6.95 19.79
C ASN A 150 -7.01 7.81 18.98
N VAL A 151 -6.79 9.13 18.94
CA VAL A 151 -7.63 10.08 18.19
C VAL A 151 -6.80 11.07 17.38
N ALA A 152 -7.31 11.43 16.22
CA ALA A 152 -6.82 12.53 15.39
C ALA A 152 -7.67 13.78 15.66
N VAL A 153 -7.02 14.92 15.87
CA VAL A 153 -7.65 16.17 16.28
C VAL A 153 -7.38 17.24 15.23
N LEU A 154 -8.44 17.89 14.74
CA LEU A 154 -8.35 19.07 13.90
C LEU A 154 -8.97 20.28 14.60
N ASN A 155 -8.18 21.33 14.78
CA ASN A 155 -8.69 22.62 15.24
C ASN A 155 -9.17 23.45 14.05
N MET A 156 -10.41 23.90 14.10
CA MET A 156 -11.09 24.64 13.04
C MET A 156 -11.66 25.95 13.60
N PRO A 157 -10.83 26.92 14.01
CA PRO A 157 -11.28 28.13 14.70
C PRO A 157 -12.23 29.02 13.86
N LYS A 158 -12.24 28.85 12.53
CA LYS A 158 -13.16 29.54 11.62
C LYS A 158 -14.49 28.80 11.40
N SER A 159 -14.62 27.58 11.92
CA SER A 159 -15.83 26.76 11.84
C SER A 159 -16.67 26.90 13.12
N LYS A 160 -18.00 26.81 12.99
CA LYS A 160 -18.91 26.74 14.15
C LYS A 160 -18.67 25.50 15.02
N ILE A 161 -18.10 24.44 14.44
CA ILE A 161 -17.73 23.22 15.17
C ILE A 161 -16.53 23.49 16.10
N GLY A 162 -15.62 24.39 15.71
CA GLY A 162 -14.43 24.77 16.47
C GLY A 162 -13.33 23.70 16.50
N ARG A 163 -13.68 22.45 16.76
CA ARG A 163 -12.74 21.33 16.92
C ARG A 163 -13.41 20.00 16.58
N VAL A 164 -12.70 19.17 15.83
CA VAL A 164 -13.12 17.81 15.47
C VAL A 164 -12.13 16.81 16.07
N GLU A 165 -12.64 15.72 16.60
CA GLU A 165 -11.86 14.53 16.93
C GLU A 165 -12.43 13.33 16.19
N VAL A 166 -11.56 12.50 15.61
CA VAL A 166 -11.93 11.22 15.00
C VAL A 166 -11.04 10.10 15.54
N PRO A 167 -11.54 8.86 15.72
CA PRO A 167 -10.70 7.74 16.11
C PRO A 167 -9.60 7.48 15.07
N ILE A 168 -8.39 7.15 15.53
CA ILE A 168 -7.34 6.65 14.65
C ILE A 168 -7.61 5.17 14.40
N ARG A 169 -7.73 4.80 13.13
CA ARG A 169 -7.78 3.43 12.64
C ARG A 169 -6.84 3.34 11.45
N GLY A 170 -5.56 3.12 11.76
CA GLY A 170 -4.49 3.10 10.77
C GLY A 170 -4.67 2.02 9.71
N PHE A 171 -4.50 2.40 8.44
CA PHE A 171 -4.54 1.48 7.30
C PHE A 171 -3.64 1.98 6.17
N PHE A 172 -3.43 1.15 5.14
CA PHE A 172 -2.69 1.53 3.94
C PHE A 172 -3.62 1.70 2.73
N GLY A 173 -3.57 2.87 2.09
CA GLY A 173 -4.27 3.16 0.84
C GLY A 173 -3.64 2.46 -0.36
N THR A 174 -2.30 2.40 -0.38
CA THR A 174 -1.54 1.70 -1.43
C THR A 174 -0.87 0.42 -0.93
N ILE A 175 -1.24 -0.70 -1.53
CA ILE A 175 -0.61 -2.00 -1.28
C ILE A 175 -0.81 -2.90 -2.51
N GLY A 176 0.23 -3.58 -2.98
CA GLY A 176 0.09 -4.39 -4.20
C GLY A 176 1.35 -5.08 -4.68
N THR A 177 1.24 -5.71 -5.85
CA THR A 177 2.30 -6.42 -6.56
C THR A 177 2.60 -5.75 -7.90
N ALA A 178 3.66 -6.17 -8.60
CA ALA A 178 3.89 -5.68 -9.96
C ALA A 178 2.73 -6.09 -10.90
N PRO A 179 2.30 -5.19 -11.79
CA PRO A 179 1.20 -5.45 -12.71
C PRO A 179 1.59 -6.48 -13.78
N TYR A 180 0.57 -7.09 -14.39
CA TYR A 180 0.77 -8.01 -15.51
C TYR A 180 1.34 -7.30 -16.74
N GLY A 181 1.93 -8.07 -17.65
CA GLY A 181 2.35 -7.56 -18.95
C GLY A 181 3.60 -6.69 -18.90
N LYS A 182 4.36 -6.76 -17.79
CA LYS A 182 5.56 -5.95 -17.55
C LYS A 182 5.31 -4.44 -17.61
N GLU A 183 4.10 -4.01 -17.28
CA GLU A 183 3.75 -2.59 -17.23
C GLU A 183 4.44 -1.87 -16.06
N CYS A 184 4.51 -0.54 -16.17
CA CYS A 184 4.78 0.36 -15.05
C CYS A 184 3.55 1.24 -14.85
N ILE A 185 2.81 1.03 -13.77
CA ILE A 185 1.58 1.78 -13.47
C ILE A 185 1.85 2.74 -12.32
N SER A 186 1.31 3.96 -12.39
CA SER A 186 1.40 4.94 -11.30
C SER A 186 0.84 4.37 -10.00
N SER A 187 1.51 4.68 -8.88
CA SER A 187 1.07 4.32 -7.53
C SER A 187 -0.26 4.96 -7.12
N LEU A 188 -0.76 5.97 -7.86
CA LEU A 188 -2.09 6.57 -7.72
C LEU A 188 -3.22 5.77 -8.37
N VAL A 189 -2.90 4.74 -9.16
CA VAL A 189 -3.90 4.04 -9.98
C VAL A 189 -4.10 2.64 -9.42
N PRO A 190 -5.29 2.31 -8.87
CA PRO A 190 -5.57 0.95 -8.46
C PRO A 190 -5.83 0.06 -9.67
N GLY A 191 -5.68 -1.25 -9.49
CA GLY A 191 -6.02 -2.22 -10.50
C GLY A 191 -6.02 -3.65 -9.98
N THR A 192 -5.95 -4.61 -10.90
CA THR A 192 -5.88 -6.05 -10.57
C THR A 192 -4.68 -6.41 -9.69
N HIS A 193 -3.65 -5.58 -9.68
CA HIS A 193 -2.42 -5.75 -8.90
C HIS A 193 -2.48 -5.10 -7.50
N GLY A 194 -3.61 -4.48 -7.12
CA GLY A 194 -3.72 -3.69 -5.90
C GLY A 194 -3.45 -2.21 -6.18
N ALA A 195 -2.41 -1.66 -5.54
CA ALA A 195 -2.05 -0.24 -5.53
C ALA A 195 -3.10 0.62 -4.80
N ASN A 196 -3.45 1.80 -5.33
CA ASN A 196 -4.24 2.86 -4.67
C ASN A 196 -5.73 2.52 -4.47
N MET A 197 -5.99 1.48 -3.70
CA MET A 197 -7.35 0.97 -3.50
C MET A 197 -8.13 1.83 -2.49
N ASP A 198 -7.42 2.50 -1.58
CA ASP A 198 -7.98 3.38 -0.53
C ASP A 198 -9.14 2.73 0.23
N PHE A 199 -8.99 1.41 0.45
CA PHE A 199 -9.97 0.61 1.15
C PHE A 199 -9.65 0.64 2.63
N ASN A 200 -10.44 1.40 3.38
CA ASN A 200 -10.27 1.65 4.83
C ASN A 200 -10.33 0.40 5.74
N GLU A 201 -10.55 -0.79 5.18
CA GLU A 201 -10.45 -2.09 5.85
C GLU A 201 -9.05 -2.74 5.73
N VAL A 202 -8.08 -2.15 5.02
CA VAL A 202 -6.68 -2.63 4.93
C VAL A 202 -5.89 -2.31 6.22
N VAL A 203 -6.43 -2.75 7.36
CA VAL A 203 -5.98 -2.41 8.71
C VAL A 203 -5.09 -3.50 9.32
N GLU A 204 -4.52 -3.22 10.50
CA GLU A 204 -3.85 -4.24 11.30
C GLU A 204 -4.71 -5.50 11.53
N GLY A 205 -4.10 -6.66 11.40
CA GLY A 205 -4.70 -7.98 11.63
C GLY A 205 -5.45 -8.57 10.44
N VAL A 206 -5.58 -7.85 9.31
CA VAL A 206 -6.19 -8.41 8.09
C VAL A 206 -5.16 -9.15 7.25
N THR A 207 -5.67 -10.03 6.37
CA THR A 207 -4.85 -10.72 5.37
C THR A 207 -5.29 -10.29 3.98
N MET A 208 -4.33 -9.79 3.21
CA MET A 208 -4.48 -9.46 1.80
C MET A 208 -4.02 -10.62 0.93
N TYR A 209 -4.66 -10.76 -0.22
CA TYR A 209 -4.28 -11.73 -1.24
C TYR A 209 -4.15 -10.99 -2.58
N PHE A 210 -2.98 -11.09 -3.21
CA PHE A 210 -2.69 -10.45 -4.48
C PHE A 210 -2.39 -11.49 -5.55
N PRO A 211 -2.85 -11.29 -6.80
CA PRO A 211 -2.34 -12.06 -7.92
C PRO A 211 -0.82 -11.88 -8.04
N VAL A 212 -0.10 -12.98 -8.28
CA VAL A 212 1.29 -12.92 -8.74
C VAL A 212 1.26 -12.92 -10.26
N PHE A 213 1.54 -11.76 -10.87
CA PHE A 213 1.65 -11.63 -12.33
C PHE A 213 3.08 -11.72 -12.84
N GLU A 214 4.04 -11.33 -12.00
CA GLU A 214 5.45 -11.29 -12.33
C GLU A 214 6.25 -12.07 -11.29
N ARG A 215 7.39 -12.63 -11.71
CA ARG A 215 8.23 -13.45 -10.83
C ARG A 215 8.69 -12.64 -9.62
N GLY A 216 8.58 -13.25 -8.44
CA GLY A 216 8.90 -12.63 -7.17
C GLY A 216 7.80 -11.72 -6.62
N ALA A 217 6.67 -11.59 -7.33
CA ALA A 217 5.54 -10.70 -7.04
C ALA A 217 5.87 -9.19 -7.03
N LEU A 218 7.06 -8.78 -6.56
CA LEU A 218 7.50 -7.40 -6.43
C LEU A 218 6.52 -6.59 -5.58
N PHE A 219 6.29 -7.08 -4.36
CA PHE A 219 5.33 -6.51 -3.42
C PHE A 219 5.77 -5.13 -2.93
N MET A 220 4.83 -4.18 -2.84
CA MET A 220 5.06 -2.82 -2.37
C MET A 220 3.91 -2.34 -1.48
N ILE A 221 4.23 -1.40 -0.59
CA ILE A 221 3.26 -0.80 0.34
C ILE A 221 3.63 0.65 0.64
N GLY A 222 2.64 1.52 0.80
CA GLY A 222 2.83 2.94 1.05
C GLY A 222 1.51 3.62 1.41
N ASP A 223 1.51 4.95 1.45
CA ASP A 223 0.29 5.75 1.59
C ASP A 223 -0.53 5.39 2.85
N GLY A 224 0.04 5.72 4.01
CA GLY A 224 -0.57 5.37 5.29
C GLY A 224 -1.58 6.42 5.76
N HIS A 225 -2.77 5.98 6.13
CA HIS A 225 -3.87 6.84 6.54
C HIS A 225 -4.20 6.61 8.02
N ALA A 226 -4.23 7.66 8.83
CA ALA A 226 -4.65 7.57 10.23
C ALA A 226 -6.17 7.36 10.38
N ALA A 227 -6.95 7.92 9.46
CA ALA A 227 -8.38 7.67 9.31
C ALA A 227 -8.87 8.10 7.92
N GLN A 228 -9.89 7.41 7.40
CA GLN A 228 -10.56 7.74 6.14
C GLN A 228 -12.03 7.31 6.21
N GLY A 229 -12.90 8.11 5.60
CA GLY A 229 -14.30 7.71 5.33
C GLY A 229 -14.44 6.94 4.03
N ASP A 230 -15.60 6.34 3.81
CA ASP A 230 -15.89 5.63 2.56
C ASP A 230 -15.88 6.60 1.37
N GLY A 231 -15.13 6.25 0.33
CA GLY A 231 -15.04 6.99 -0.93
C GLY A 231 -14.06 8.16 -0.97
N GLU A 232 -13.38 8.47 0.14
CA GLU A 232 -12.29 9.47 0.20
C GLU A 232 -12.61 10.78 -0.57
N ILE A 233 -13.81 11.32 -0.35
CA ILE A 233 -14.42 12.29 -1.28
C ILE A 233 -13.65 13.60 -1.48
N MET A 234 -12.77 13.96 -0.53
CA MET A 234 -11.92 15.16 -0.63
C MET A 234 -10.66 14.91 -1.48
N GLY A 235 -10.33 13.66 -1.74
CA GLY A 235 -9.14 13.19 -2.45
C GLY A 235 -7.97 12.83 -1.56
N ALA A 236 -7.93 13.27 -0.30
CA ALA A 236 -6.90 12.87 0.66
C ALA A 236 -7.54 12.54 2.01
N ALA A 237 -6.97 11.55 2.69
CA ALA A 237 -7.37 11.10 4.01
C ALA A 237 -6.69 11.94 5.12
N ILE A 238 -6.47 11.33 6.29
CA ILE A 238 -5.50 11.84 7.27
C ILE A 238 -4.16 11.15 7.02
N GLU A 239 -3.39 11.70 6.10
CA GLU A 239 -2.11 11.20 5.60
C GLU A 239 -0.98 11.28 6.62
N THR A 240 -0.31 10.17 6.86
CA THR A 240 0.84 10.12 7.77
C THR A 240 1.83 8.99 7.44
N SER A 241 3.03 9.09 7.99
CA SER A 241 4.01 8.01 7.94
C SER A 241 3.70 6.93 8.98
N PHE A 242 4.00 5.68 8.64
CA PHE A 242 3.70 4.51 9.46
C PHE A 242 4.95 3.66 9.70
N ASP A 243 5.01 3.01 10.87
CA ASP A 243 5.77 1.78 11.05
C ASP A 243 4.84 0.61 10.72
N VAL A 244 5.35 -0.34 9.95
CA VAL A 244 4.60 -1.51 9.50
C VAL A 244 5.37 -2.79 9.74
N GLN A 245 4.64 -3.81 10.18
CA GLN A 245 5.09 -5.19 10.17
C GLN A 245 4.12 -6.01 9.34
N PHE A 246 4.65 -6.81 8.41
CA PHE A 246 3.83 -7.72 7.60
C PHE A 246 4.55 -9.05 7.37
N THR A 247 3.77 -10.11 7.19
CA THR A 247 4.26 -11.47 6.91
C THR A 247 3.73 -11.94 5.57
N VAL A 248 4.60 -12.52 4.74
CA VAL A 248 4.23 -12.98 3.40
C VAL A 248 4.17 -14.49 3.29
N GLU A 249 3.29 -15.03 2.47
CA GLU A 249 3.22 -16.45 2.11
C GLU A 249 2.86 -16.59 0.63
N VAL A 250 3.46 -17.56 -0.06
CA VAL A 250 3.13 -17.87 -1.46
C VAL A 250 2.20 -19.07 -1.52
N ILE A 251 0.98 -18.87 -2.02
CA ILE A 251 0.03 -19.95 -2.30
C ILE A 251 0.26 -20.43 -3.74
N LYS A 252 0.88 -21.59 -3.87
CA LYS A 252 1.30 -22.15 -5.16
C LYS A 252 0.13 -22.59 -6.03
N GLY A 253 0.17 -22.22 -7.31
CA GLY A 253 -0.79 -22.66 -8.33
C GLY A 253 -2.24 -22.20 -8.11
N LYS A 254 -2.45 -21.24 -7.20
CA LYS A 254 -3.77 -20.67 -6.92
C LYS A 254 -3.86 -19.32 -7.62
N LYS A 255 -4.51 -19.30 -8.78
CA LYS A 255 -4.76 -18.05 -9.50
C LYS A 255 -5.97 -17.31 -8.91
N ILE A 256 -5.82 -15.99 -8.75
CA ILE A 256 -6.90 -15.02 -8.55
C ILE A 256 -6.69 -13.86 -9.52
N ASP A 257 -7.77 -13.15 -9.90
CA ASP A 257 -7.68 -12.05 -10.88
C ASP A 257 -7.69 -10.66 -10.24
N TRP A 258 -8.23 -10.54 -9.02
CA TRP A 258 -8.35 -9.30 -8.27
C TRP A 258 -7.90 -9.49 -6.82
N PRO A 259 -7.42 -8.41 -6.16
CA PRO A 259 -7.09 -8.46 -4.75
C PRO A 259 -8.27 -8.90 -3.90
N ARG A 260 -7.97 -9.63 -2.83
CA ARG A 260 -8.95 -10.03 -1.83
C ARG A 260 -8.44 -9.67 -0.45
N LEU A 261 -9.38 -9.44 0.46
CA LEU A 261 -9.11 -9.19 1.87
C LEU A 261 -9.91 -10.20 2.69
N GLU A 262 -9.28 -10.73 3.74
CA GLU A 262 -9.93 -11.57 4.74
C GLU A 262 -9.64 -11.05 6.14
N ASN A 263 -10.68 -11.01 6.97
CA ASN A 263 -10.57 -10.84 8.40
C ASN A 263 -11.37 -11.94 9.11
N ARG A 264 -11.51 -11.86 10.44
CA ARG A 264 -12.19 -12.89 11.24
C ARG A 264 -13.67 -13.11 10.89
N GLN A 265 -14.31 -12.16 10.20
CA GLN A 265 -15.75 -12.16 9.95
C GLN A 265 -16.09 -12.23 8.46
N TYR A 266 -15.26 -11.64 7.61
CA TYR A 266 -15.57 -11.41 6.21
C TYR A 266 -14.42 -11.82 5.29
N ILE A 267 -14.81 -12.34 4.14
CA ILE A 267 -14.00 -12.35 2.93
C ILE A 267 -14.53 -11.27 1.99
N MET A 268 -13.64 -10.55 1.33
CA MET A 268 -13.96 -9.43 0.45
C MET A 268 -13.16 -9.54 -0.84
N SER A 269 -13.75 -9.13 -1.96
CA SER A 269 -13.06 -9.02 -3.25
C SER A 269 -13.06 -7.55 -3.65
N ILE A 270 -11.88 -7.03 -4.01
CA ILE A 270 -11.68 -5.60 -4.28
C ILE A 270 -11.52 -5.41 -5.78
N GLY A 271 -12.53 -4.81 -6.41
CA GLY A 271 -12.51 -4.46 -7.83
C GLY A 271 -12.28 -2.97 -7.99
N SER A 272 -11.46 -2.58 -8.96
CA SER A 272 -11.19 -1.17 -9.28
C SER A 272 -11.46 -0.92 -10.75
N THR A 273 -12.42 -0.06 -11.03
CA THR A 273 -12.79 0.28 -12.41
C THR A 273 -13.37 1.69 -12.44
N ARG A 274 -13.57 2.22 -13.64
CA ARG A 274 -14.43 3.38 -13.87
C ARG A 274 -15.51 2.96 -14.89
N PRO A 275 -16.78 3.37 -14.70
CA PRO A 275 -17.78 3.23 -15.76
C PRO A 275 -17.40 4.04 -17.01
#